data_AF-A0A7X2N412-F1
#
_entry.id   AF-A0A7X2N412-F1
#
_cell.length_a   1.000
_cell.length_b   1.000
_cell.length_c   1.000
_cell.angle_alpha   90.00
_cell.angle_beta   90.00
_cell.angle_gamma   90.00
#
_symmetry.space_group_name_H-M   'P 1'
#
loop_
_entity.id
_entity.type
_entity.pdbx_description
1 polymer ?
#
loop_
_entity_poly.entity_id
_entity_poly.type
_entity_poly.pdbx_seq_one_letter_code
_entity_poly.pdbx_strand_id
1 'polypeptide(L)'
;MKYFKWVHILLIELLVNFMAFYYTDVFVYNQTYIGNVLGHPFYLCLWTISSVFGLYYYSKIIFDSCKLPYHSFLHALIHIGMTISIVFPYQDGLKNWTNNLHVWIAGICIIGFIIEWIYIFSKYYFIYQKECFIFLMILMISLFIMLVLDHITSICEIFFTYGMNIFLFIWTNKKKNPL
;
A
#
# COMPACT_ATOMS: atom_id res chain seq x y z
N MET A 1 -0.71 -4.89 22.00
CA MET A 1 -0.38 -4.49 20.60
C MET A 1 0.39 -5.53 19.79
N LYS A 2 1.33 -6.30 20.35
CA LYS A 2 2.11 -7.30 19.59
C LYS A 2 1.24 -8.32 18.84
N TYR A 3 0.27 -8.93 19.53
CA TYR A 3 -0.68 -9.89 18.94
C TYR A 3 -1.54 -9.30 17.83
N PHE A 4 -1.99 -8.05 17.99
CA PHE A 4 -2.81 -7.37 16.99
C PHE A 4 -2.09 -7.23 15.65
N LYS A 5 -0.78 -6.95 15.63
CA LYS A 5 0.00 -6.86 14.38
C LYS A 5 0.02 -8.20 13.61
N TRP A 6 0.16 -9.31 14.34
CA TRP A 6 0.11 -10.65 13.75
C TRP A 6 -1.28 -10.97 13.21
N VAL A 7 -2.33 -10.65 13.97
CA VAL A 7 -3.72 -10.80 13.52
C VAL A 7 -4.01 -9.94 12.30
N HIS A 8 -3.51 -8.70 12.27
CA HIS A 8 -3.68 -7.83 11.11
C HIS A 8 -3.06 -8.44 9.84
N ILE A 9 -1.76 -8.76 9.85
CA ILE A 9 -1.08 -9.27 8.66
C ILE A 9 -1.55 -10.66 8.27
N LEU A 10 -1.53 -11.62 9.21
CA LEU A 10 -1.74 -13.03 8.89
C LEU A 10 -3.21 -13.42 8.75
N LEU A 11 -4.13 -12.63 9.29
CA LEU A 11 -5.56 -12.94 9.25
C LEU A 11 -6.34 -11.88 8.48
N ILE A 12 -6.37 -10.63 8.94
CA ILE A 12 -7.23 -9.61 8.35
C ILE A 12 -6.81 -9.31 6.91
N GLU A 13 -5.56 -8.92 6.71
CA GLU A 13 -5.06 -8.48 5.42
C GLU A 13 -4.98 -9.63 4.41
N LEU A 14 -4.61 -10.83 4.87
CA LEU A 14 -4.65 -12.04 4.05
C LEU A 14 -6.07 -12.37 3.58
N LEU A 15 -7.05 -12.40 4.49
CA LEU A 15 -8.44 -12.73 4.16
C LEU A 15 -9.05 -11.68 3.24
N VAL A 16 -8.80 -10.39 3.51
CA VAL A 16 -9.35 -9.31 2.69
C VAL A 16 -8.74 -9.35 1.29
N ASN A 17 -7.43 -9.54 1.13
CA ASN A 17 -6.86 -9.69 -0.21
C ASN A 17 -7.34 -10.97 -0.93
N PHE A 18 -7.62 -12.04 -0.20
CA PHE A 18 -8.16 -13.27 -0.78
C PHE A 18 -9.59 -13.09 -1.33
N MET A 19 -10.39 -12.21 -0.72
CA MET A 19 -11.72 -11.89 -1.24
C MET A 19 -11.69 -11.30 -2.65
N ALA A 20 -10.62 -10.61 -3.06
CA ALA A 20 -10.47 -10.11 -4.42
C ALA A 20 -10.57 -11.23 -5.48
N PHE A 21 -9.97 -12.39 -5.18
CA PHE A 21 -9.98 -13.57 -6.05
C PHE A 21 -11.36 -14.21 -6.17
N TYR A 22 -12.25 -13.94 -5.21
CA TYR A 22 -13.64 -14.38 -5.28
C TYR A 22 -14.50 -13.44 -6.12
N TYR A 23 -14.26 -12.12 -6.02
CA TYR A 23 -15.12 -11.12 -6.67
C TYR A 23 -14.81 -10.89 -8.15
N THR A 24 -13.56 -11.03 -8.58
CA THR A 24 -13.18 -10.68 -9.96
C THR A 24 -11.96 -11.46 -10.44
N ASP A 25 -11.72 -11.41 -11.76
CA ASP A 25 -10.41 -11.77 -12.30
C ASP A 25 -9.38 -10.71 -11.87
N VAL A 26 -8.51 -11.08 -10.93
CA VAL A 26 -7.51 -10.20 -10.33
C VAL A 26 -6.41 -9.77 -11.30
N PHE A 27 -6.26 -10.47 -12.43
CA PHE A 27 -5.30 -10.12 -13.48
C PHE A 27 -5.88 -9.11 -14.47
N VAL A 28 -7.18 -8.87 -14.44
CA VAL A 28 -7.87 -7.97 -15.39
C VAL A 28 -8.37 -6.71 -14.69
N TYR A 29 -9.02 -6.84 -13.54
CA TYR A 29 -9.68 -5.72 -12.87
C TYR A 29 -8.97 -5.31 -11.59
N ASN A 30 -9.10 -4.04 -11.20
CA ASN A 30 -8.53 -3.47 -9.97
C ASN A 30 -9.51 -3.54 -8.78
N GLN A 31 -9.04 -3.19 -7.58
CA GLN A 31 -9.83 -3.21 -6.36
C GLN A 31 -11.00 -2.22 -6.44
N THR A 32 -10.76 -1.08 -7.09
CA THR A 32 -11.77 -0.04 -7.25
C THR A 32 -12.96 -0.51 -8.10
N TYR A 33 -12.71 -1.32 -9.12
CA TYR A 33 -13.75 -1.97 -9.94
C TYR A 33 -14.67 -2.85 -9.10
N ILE A 34 -14.11 -3.63 -8.17
CA ILE A 34 -14.89 -4.48 -7.25
C ILE A 34 -15.83 -3.62 -6.40
N GLY A 35 -15.33 -2.50 -5.88
CA GLY A 35 -16.13 -1.59 -5.07
C GLY A 35 -17.23 -0.87 -5.84
N ASN A 36 -16.86 -0.28 -6.98
CA ASN A 36 -17.70 0.68 -7.68
C ASN A 36 -18.60 0.04 -8.75
N VAL A 37 -18.09 -0.95 -9.48
CA VAL A 37 -18.82 -1.56 -10.62
C VAL A 37 -19.53 -2.84 -10.19
N LEU A 38 -18.87 -3.70 -9.42
CA LEU A 38 -19.49 -4.94 -8.93
C LEU A 38 -20.40 -4.74 -7.71
N GLY A 39 -20.45 -3.52 -7.16
CA GLY A 39 -21.35 -3.19 -6.05
C GLY A 39 -20.89 -3.72 -4.70
N HIS A 40 -19.57 -3.84 -4.47
CA HIS A 40 -18.99 -4.26 -3.19
C HIS A 40 -18.20 -3.13 -2.49
N PRO A 41 -18.79 -1.95 -2.22
CA PRO A 41 -18.07 -0.80 -1.66
C PRO A 41 -17.55 -1.05 -0.24
N PHE A 42 -18.25 -1.88 0.56
CA PHE A 42 -17.77 -2.27 1.89
C PHE A 42 -16.47 -3.06 1.84
N TYR A 43 -16.32 -3.93 0.84
CA TYR A 43 -15.09 -4.66 0.62
C TYR A 43 -13.95 -3.69 0.26
N LEU A 44 -14.18 -2.77 -0.67
CA LEU A 44 -13.20 -1.75 -1.06
C LEU A 44 -12.76 -0.91 0.15
N CYS A 45 -13.71 -0.44 0.96
CA CYS A 45 -13.41 0.28 2.20
C CYS A 45 -12.57 -0.56 3.16
N LEU A 46 -12.93 -1.83 3.39
CA LEU A 46 -12.21 -2.72 4.30
C LEU A 46 -10.78 -2.97 3.81
N TRP A 47 -10.62 -3.25 2.51
CA TRP A 47 -9.32 -3.43 1.87
C TRP A 47 -8.46 -2.18 2.00
N THR A 48 -8.97 -1.01 1.64
CA THR A 48 -8.21 0.24 1.74
C THR A 48 -7.83 0.56 3.17
N ILE A 49 -8.76 0.46 4.13
CA ILE A 49 -8.45 0.73 5.54
C ILE A 49 -7.39 -0.23 6.07
N SER A 50 -7.49 -1.52 5.76
CA SER A 50 -6.50 -2.52 6.19
C SER A 50 -5.11 -2.23 5.58
N SER A 51 -5.06 -2.01 4.26
CA SER A 51 -3.81 -1.74 3.55
C SER A 51 -3.15 -0.46 4.04
N VAL A 52 -3.91 0.64 4.14
CA VAL A 52 -3.41 1.94 4.60
C VAL A 52 -3.01 1.89 6.07
N PHE A 53 -3.75 1.16 6.91
CA PHE A 53 -3.39 0.96 8.32
C PHE A 53 -2.00 0.35 8.43
N GLY A 54 -1.71 -0.73 7.67
CA GLY A 54 -0.39 -1.36 7.69
C GLY A 54 0.72 -0.40 7.26
N LEU A 55 0.51 0.30 6.13
CA LEU A 55 1.51 1.20 5.55
C LEU A 55 1.84 2.34 6.51
N TYR A 56 0.81 2.97 7.09
CA TYR A 56 0.98 4.07 8.03
C TYR A 56 1.59 3.60 9.36
N TYR A 57 0.94 2.61 9.98
CA TYR A 57 1.24 2.23 11.36
C TYR A 57 2.61 1.57 11.48
N TYR A 58 2.97 0.67 10.56
CA TYR A 58 4.26 0.00 10.61
C TYR A 58 5.41 0.92 10.22
N SER A 59 5.23 1.79 9.21
CA SER A 59 6.22 2.82 8.89
C SER A 59 6.51 3.71 10.09
N LYS A 60 5.46 4.25 10.72
CA LYS A 60 5.61 5.11 11.90
C LYS A 60 6.40 4.44 13.02
N ILE A 61 6.08 3.17 13.34
CA ILE A 61 6.83 2.42 14.34
C ILE A 61 8.30 2.33 13.97
N ILE A 62 8.63 1.99 12.71
CA ILE A 62 10.02 1.89 12.26
C ILE A 62 10.71 3.23 12.41
N PHE A 63 10.09 4.31 11.94
CA PHE A 63 10.68 5.64 12.03
C PHE A 63 10.96 6.06 13.47
N ASP A 64 9.98 5.92 14.37
CA ASP A 64 10.12 6.33 15.77
C ASP A 64 11.18 5.49 16.50
N SER A 65 11.21 4.18 16.26
CA SER A 65 12.10 3.26 16.97
C SER A 65 13.53 3.21 16.43
N CYS A 66 13.72 3.47 15.13
CA CYS A 66 15.04 3.64 14.51
C CYS A 66 15.52 5.10 14.57
N LYS A 67 14.74 6.02 15.15
CA LYS A 67 14.99 7.47 15.17
C LYS A 67 15.25 8.06 13.78
N LEU A 68 14.50 7.60 12.77
CA LEU A 68 14.64 8.05 11.39
C LEU A 68 13.92 9.39 11.20
N PRO A 69 14.53 10.37 10.52
CA PRO A 69 13.91 11.66 10.27
C PRO A 69 12.84 11.54 9.18
N TYR A 70 11.57 11.67 9.56
CA TYR A 70 10.42 11.70 8.64
C TYR A 70 9.50 12.89 8.94
N HIS A 71 8.73 13.32 7.94
CA HIS A 71 7.74 14.38 8.09
C HIS A 71 6.38 13.79 8.48
N SER A 72 6.08 13.73 9.78
CA SER A 72 4.86 13.10 10.30
C SER A 72 3.55 13.63 9.71
N PHE A 73 3.47 14.94 9.45
CA PHE A 73 2.31 15.55 8.80
C PHE A 73 2.15 15.07 7.35
N LEU A 74 3.24 15.07 6.57
CA LEU A 74 3.23 14.63 5.18
C LEU A 74 2.90 13.13 5.10
N HIS A 75 3.49 12.33 5.98
CA HIS A 75 3.19 10.90 6.10
C HIS A 75 1.71 10.67 6.37
N ALA A 76 1.10 11.38 7.32
CA ALA A 76 -0.33 11.28 7.59
C ALA A 76 -1.18 11.72 6.38
N LEU A 77 -0.81 12.82 5.73
CA LEU A 77 -1.51 13.35 4.56
C LEU A 77 -1.53 12.35 3.40
N ILE A 78 -0.40 11.69 3.14
CA ILE A 78 -0.28 10.65 2.11
C ILE A 78 -1.29 9.52 2.36
N HIS A 79 -1.36 9.00 3.59
CA HIS A 79 -2.22 7.86 3.92
C HIS A 79 -3.70 8.25 4.00
N ILE A 80 -4.01 9.48 4.44
CA ILE A 80 -5.36 10.04 4.34
C ILE A 80 -5.77 10.15 2.88
N GLY A 81 -4.89 10.64 2.01
CA GLY A 81 -5.14 10.71 0.56
C GLY A 81 -5.39 9.34 -0.07
N MET A 82 -4.62 8.31 0.30
CA MET A 82 -4.89 6.92 -0.12
C MET A 82 -6.31 6.47 0.29
N THR A 83 -6.74 6.82 1.51
CA THR A 83 -8.06 6.42 2.03
C THR A 83 -9.20 7.19 1.35
N ILE A 84 -9.01 8.47 1.08
CA ILE A 84 -10.04 9.30 0.43
C ILE A 84 -10.16 8.95 -1.06
N SER A 85 -9.10 8.40 -1.67
CA SER A 85 -9.11 8.05 -3.09
C SER A 85 -10.28 7.13 -3.49
N ILE A 86 -10.68 6.19 -2.63
CA ILE A 86 -11.78 5.26 -2.90
C ILE A 86 -13.18 5.88 -2.80
N VAL A 87 -13.31 7.09 -2.26
CA VAL A 87 -14.60 7.79 -2.17
C VAL A 87 -15.02 8.33 -3.55
N PHE A 88 -14.08 8.49 -4.48
CA PHE A 88 -14.37 8.96 -5.83
C PHE A 88 -14.85 7.79 -6.70
N PRO A 89 -16.15 7.75 -7.06
CA PRO A 89 -16.71 6.63 -7.81
C PRO A 89 -16.27 6.67 -9.28
N TYR A 90 -16.22 5.49 -9.89
CA TYR A 90 -16.25 5.35 -11.35
C TYR A 90 -17.66 5.73 -11.83
N GLN A 91 -17.80 6.69 -12.74
CA GLN A 91 -19.07 6.95 -13.42
C GLN A 91 -18.88 6.90 -14.93
N ASP A 92 -19.55 5.94 -15.56
CA ASP A 92 -19.65 5.86 -17.01
C ASP A 92 -20.39 7.10 -17.53
N GLY A 93 -19.66 7.99 -18.21
CA GLY A 93 -20.19 9.24 -18.77
C GLY A 93 -19.46 10.51 -18.31
N LEU A 94 -18.63 10.44 -17.27
CA LEU A 94 -17.73 11.54 -16.90
C LEU A 94 -16.53 11.60 -17.87
N LYS A 95 -16.02 12.81 -18.18
CA LYS A 95 -14.78 12.98 -18.96
C LYS A 95 -13.66 12.13 -18.34
N ASN A 96 -12.83 11.50 -19.19
CA ASN A 96 -11.75 10.57 -18.79
C ASN A 96 -10.88 11.04 -17.61
N TRP A 97 -10.71 12.36 -17.43
CA TRP A 97 -9.90 12.90 -16.34
C TRP A 97 -10.60 12.83 -14.98
N THR A 98 -11.89 13.15 -14.92
CA THR A 98 -12.70 13.05 -13.70
C THR A 98 -13.01 11.61 -13.32
N ASN A 99 -13.16 10.72 -14.30
CA ASN A 99 -13.44 9.30 -14.06
C ASN A 99 -12.24 8.56 -13.41
N ASN A 100 -11.01 9.05 -13.66
CA ASN A 100 -9.78 8.47 -13.13
C ASN A 100 -9.22 9.21 -11.91
N LEU A 101 -9.97 10.15 -11.30
CA LEU A 101 -9.50 10.92 -10.13
C LEU A 101 -9.04 10.02 -8.99
N HIS A 102 -9.74 8.90 -8.73
CA HIS A 102 -9.32 7.93 -7.73
C HIS A 102 -7.90 7.40 -8.01
N VAL A 103 -7.60 7.07 -9.28
CA VAL A 103 -6.30 6.53 -9.72
C VAL A 103 -5.21 7.58 -9.54
N TRP A 104 -5.50 8.82 -9.94
CA TRP A 104 -4.54 9.92 -9.83
C TRP A 104 -4.19 10.23 -8.37
N ILE A 105 -5.20 10.33 -7.50
CA ILE A 105 -5.00 10.59 -6.07
C ILE A 105 -4.24 9.43 -5.42
N ALA A 106 -4.68 8.19 -5.65
CA ALA A 106 -4.00 7.01 -5.13
C ALA A 106 -2.54 6.93 -5.63
N GLY A 107 -2.31 7.16 -6.92
CA GLY A 107 -0.99 7.15 -7.54
C GLY A 107 -0.05 8.20 -6.96
N ILE A 108 -0.51 9.45 -6.80
CA ILE A 108 0.27 10.53 -6.17
C ILE A 108 0.63 10.16 -4.73
N CYS A 109 -0.31 9.61 -3.96
CA CYS A 109 -0.04 9.20 -2.58
C CYS A 109 0.94 8.03 -2.52
N ILE A 110 0.81 7.01 -3.38
CA ILE A 110 1.75 5.88 -3.45
C ILE A 110 3.15 6.37 -3.84
N ILE A 111 3.26 7.23 -4.84
CA ILE A 111 4.54 7.84 -5.23
C ILE A 111 5.13 8.65 -4.06
N GLY A 112 4.31 9.43 -3.35
CA GLY A 112 4.74 10.18 -2.16
C GLY A 112 5.30 9.26 -1.06
N PHE A 113 4.62 8.15 -0.79
CA PHE A 113 5.08 7.12 0.14
C PHE A 113 6.41 6.49 -0.31
N ILE A 114 6.55 6.16 -1.60
CA ILE A 114 7.78 5.60 -2.16
C ILE A 114 8.94 6.59 -2.03
N ILE A 115 8.72 7.86 -2.36
CA ILE A 115 9.73 8.92 -2.25
C ILE A 115 10.18 9.10 -0.81
N GLU A 116 9.26 9.06 0.16
CA GLU A 116 9.59 9.14 1.59
C GLU A 116 10.56 8.01 1.98
N TRP A 117 10.29 6.78 1.57
CA TRP A 117 11.17 5.64 1.85
C TRP A 117 12.51 5.70 1.09
N ILE A 118 12.51 6.11 -0.18
CA ILE A 118 13.74 6.30 -0.95
C ILE A 118 14.62 7.36 -0.28
N TYR A 119 14.03 8.45 0.22
CA TYR A 119 14.76 9.48 0.97
C TYR A 119 15.42 8.89 2.22
N ILE A 120 14.70 8.11 3.01
CA ILE A 120 15.26 7.41 4.18
C ILE A 120 16.41 6.49 3.75
N PHE A 121 16.21 5.64 2.75
CA PHE A 121 17.24 4.72 2.30
C PHE A 121 18.47 5.42 1.74
N SER A 122 18.31 6.55 1.05
CA SER A 122 19.46 7.31 0.53
C SER A 122 20.38 7.82 1.65
N LYS A 123 19.84 8.15 2.82
CA LYS A 123 20.61 8.62 3.98
C LYS A 123 21.21 7.48 4.81
N TYR A 124 20.50 6.36 4.93
CA TYR A 124 20.84 5.27 5.84
C TYR A 124 21.15 3.95 5.13
N TYR A 125 21.55 4.01 3.85
CA TYR A 125 21.76 2.84 2.99
C TYR A 125 22.69 1.80 3.62
N PHE A 126 23.83 2.22 4.17
CA PHE A 126 24.82 1.30 4.75
C PHE A 126 24.30 0.57 5.99
N ILE A 127 23.33 1.13 6.70
CA ILE A 127 22.75 0.52 7.90
C ILE A 127 21.60 -0.43 7.54
N TYR A 128 20.77 -0.05 6.56
CA TYR A 128 19.55 -0.77 6.19
C TYR A 128 19.61 -1.34 4.76
N GLN A 129 20.79 -1.83 4.34
CA GLN A 129 21.01 -2.31 2.99
C GLN A 129 20.05 -3.45 2.59
N LYS A 130 19.82 -4.39 3.50
CA LYS A 130 18.92 -5.53 3.25
C LYS A 130 17.48 -5.07 3.11
N GLU A 131 17.04 -4.16 3.98
CA GLU A 131 15.70 -3.58 3.94
C GLU A 131 15.49 -2.76 2.67
N CYS A 132 16.49 -1.97 2.25
CA CYS A 132 16.47 -1.23 0.99
C CYS A 132 16.34 -2.18 -0.20
N PHE A 133 17.12 -3.26 -0.22
CA PHE A 133 17.06 -4.25 -1.30
C PHE A 133 15.67 -4.91 -1.40
N ILE A 134 15.09 -5.34 -0.27
CA ILE A 134 13.76 -5.95 -0.24
C ILE A 134 12.69 -4.94 -0.70
N PHE A 135 12.78 -3.69 -0.22
CA PHE A 135 11.88 -2.62 -0.64
C PHE A 135 11.92 -2.41 -2.16
N LEU A 136 13.11 -2.27 -2.73
CA LEU A 136 13.31 -2.11 -4.18
C LEU A 136 12.82 -3.34 -4.96
N MET A 137 13.01 -4.56 -4.44
CA MET A 137 12.47 -5.77 -5.07
C MET A 137 10.94 -5.73 -5.17
N ILE A 138 10.24 -5.33 -4.09
CA ILE A 138 8.77 -5.21 -4.11
C ILE A 138 8.34 -4.19 -5.18
N LEU A 139 9.02 -3.05 -5.27
CA LEU A 139 8.74 -2.05 -6.29
C LEU A 139 8.97 -2.57 -7.71
N MET A 140 10.12 -3.23 -7.94
CA MET A 140 10.47 -3.77 -9.25
C MET A 140 9.49 -4.84 -9.71
N ILE A 141 9.06 -5.74 -8.81
CA ILE A 141 8.07 -6.76 -9.14
C ILE A 141 6.69 -6.12 -9.39
N SER A 142 6.29 -5.14 -8.58
CA SER A 142 5.01 -4.42 -8.79
C SER A 142 5.00 -3.73 -10.15
N LEU A 143 6.09 -3.03 -10.50
CA LEU A 143 6.26 -2.39 -11.80
C LEU A 143 6.28 -3.41 -12.94
N PHE A 144 6.95 -4.54 -12.76
CA PHE A 144 6.95 -5.62 -13.75
C PHE A 144 5.54 -6.18 -13.99
N ILE A 145 4.75 -6.41 -12.94
CA ILE A 145 3.35 -6.83 -13.05
C ILE A 145 2.54 -5.79 -13.84
N MET A 146 2.69 -4.51 -13.52
CA MET A 146 2.01 -3.42 -14.26
C MET A 146 2.41 -3.40 -15.74
N LEU A 147 3.70 -3.57 -16.06
CA LEU A 147 4.18 -3.55 -17.44
C LEU A 147 3.69 -4.76 -18.25
N VAL A 148 3.60 -5.93 -17.63
CA VAL A 148 3.11 -7.16 -18.30
C VAL A 148 1.60 -7.08 -18.55
N LEU A 149 0.85 -6.48 -17.64
CA LEU A 149 -0.61 -6.39 -17.73
C LEU A 149 -1.12 -5.12 -18.42
N ASP A 150 -0.24 -4.14 -18.67
CA ASP A 150 -0.50 -2.84 -19.32
C ASP A 150 -1.43 -1.86 -18.55
N HIS A 151 -1.85 -2.23 -17.34
CA HIS A 151 -2.61 -1.36 -16.43
C HIS A 151 -2.47 -1.81 -14.97
N ILE A 152 -3.01 -0.99 -14.05
CA ILE A 152 -3.06 -1.32 -12.62
C ILE A 152 -4.20 -2.30 -12.38
N THR A 153 -3.85 -3.51 -11.96
CA THR A 153 -4.77 -4.63 -11.68
C THR A 153 -4.82 -4.95 -10.18
N SER A 154 -5.82 -5.73 -9.76
CA SER A 154 -5.95 -6.13 -8.35
C SER A 154 -4.72 -6.90 -7.89
N ILE A 155 -4.14 -7.76 -8.74
CA ILE A 155 -2.94 -8.49 -8.39
C ILE A 155 -1.74 -7.56 -8.15
N CYS A 156 -1.62 -6.47 -8.93
CA CYS A 156 -0.61 -5.45 -8.70
C CYS A 156 -0.84 -4.72 -7.37
N GLU A 157 -2.07 -4.28 -7.12
CA GLU A 157 -2.44 -3.54 -5.90
C GLU A 157 -2.25 -4.41 -4.65
N ILE A 158 -2.66 -5.69 -4.70
CA ILE A 158 -2.45 -6.68 -3.62
C ILE A 158 -0.95 -6.89 -3.42
N PHE A 159 -0.20 -7.17 -4.48
CA PHE A 159 1.23 -7.47 -4.36
C PHE A 159 1.99 -6.30 -3.73
N PHE A 160 1.74 -5.08 -4.19
CA PHE A 160 2.36 -3.89 -3.63
C PHE A 160 1.96 -3.69 -2.16
N THR A 161 0.65 -3.58 -1.87
CA THR A 161 0.17 -3.23 -0.53
C THR A 161 0.49 -4.31 0.51
N TYR A 162 0.16 -5.57 0.21
CA TYR A 162 0.41 -6.69 1.10
C TYR A 162 1.89 -7.00 1.24
N GLY A 163 2.64 -6.99 0.12
CA GLY A 163 4.09 -7.19 0.13
C GLY A 163 4.81 -6.14 0.97
N MET A 164 4.44 -4.87 0.79
CA MET A 164 4.95 -3.76 1.61
C MET A 164 4.58 -3.93 3.09
N ASN A 165 3.33 -4.25 3.40
CA ASN A 165 2.90 -4.42 4.78
C ASN A 165 3.57 -5.59 5.49
N ILE A 166 3.78 -6.72 4.82
CA ILE A 166 4.59 -7.84 5.33
C ILE A 166 6.03 -7.36 5.60
N PHE A 167 6.64 -6.68 4.64
CA PHE A 167 8.02 -6.19 4.78
C PHE A 167 8.16 -5.26 5.99
N LEU A 168 7.29 -4.26 6.09
CA LEU A 168 7.29 -3.31 7.21
C LEU A 168 7.00 -4.04 8.53
N PHE A 169 6.04 -4.95 8.54
CA PHE A 169 5.72 -5.76 9.72
C PHE A 169 6.93 -6.56 10.22
N ILE A 170 7.64 -7.27 9.32
CA ILE A 170 8.85 -8.02 9.66
C ILE A 170 9.90 -7.08 10.25
N TRP A 171 10.12 -5.92 9.62
CA TRP A 171 11.07 -4.94 10.12
C TRP A 171 10.68 -4.41 11.51
N THR A 172 9.40 -4.14 11.77
CA THR A 172 8.95 -3.69 13.10
C THR A 172 9.26 -4.70 14.20
N ASN A 173 9.34 -6.01 13.88
CA ASN A 173 9.57 -7.09 14.82
C ASN A 173 11.04 -7.54 14.92
N LYS A 174 11.94 -7.05 14.06
CA LYS A 174 13.38 -7.30 14.24
C LYS A 174 13.87 -6.64 15.53
N LYS A 175 14.71 -7.34 16.30
CA LYS A 175 15.44 -6.74 17.43
C LYS A 175 16.32 -5.63 16.87
N LYS A 176 16.07 -4.39 17.29
CA LYS A 176 16.81 -3.22 16.84
C LYS A 176 18.10 -3.14 17.63
N ASN A 177 19.25 -3.20 16.94
CA ASN A 177 20.47 -2.64 17.51
C ASN A 177 20.27 -1.12 17.49
N PRO A 178 20.34 -0.43 18.65
CA PRO A 178 20.33 1.02 18.66
C PRO A 178 21.52 1.50 17.83
N LEU A 179 21.26 2.46 16.95
CA LEU A 179 22.27 3.33 16.36
C LEU A 179 23.04 4.07 17.44
#